data_AF-A0A5N5TH13-F1
#
_entry.id   AF-A0A5N5TH13-F1
#
_cell.length_a   1.000
_cell.length_b   1.000
_cell.length_c   1.000
_cell.angle_alpha   90.00
_cell.angle_beta   90.00
_cell.angle_gamma   90.00
#
_symmetry.space_group_name_H-M   'P 1'
#
loop_
_entity.id
_entity.type
_entity.pdbx_description
1 polymer ?
#
loop_
_entity_poly.entity_id
_entity_poly.type
_entity_poly.pdbx_seq_one_letter_code
_entity_poly.pdbx_strand_id
1 'polypeptide(L)'
;MPNVIYAGGAHIKPAKKLPKDLEDWVEGSGEDGFIFFSLGSALNPDFLPEKYRQILVKVFGSLKQRVLWKWNIESMPDLPSNVKLQKWLPQPDLLGHPKIKLFITHGGLLSTMESTYHGVPVIGMPVMADQETNMLEVQSEGWGRGNEVEGTGRKCL
;
A
#
# COMPACT_ATOMS: atom_id res chain seq x y z
N MET A 1 8.09 26.71 27.64
CA MET A 1 9.30 26.10 27.03
C MET A 1 8.83 24.97 26.13
N PRO A 2 9.17 24.89 24.83
CA PRO A 2 8.93 23.64 24.13
C PRO A 2 10.14 22.72 24.34
N ASN A 3 9.99 21.77 25.26
CA ASN A 3 10.89 20.63 25.45
C ASN A 3 10.51 19.48 24.48
N VAL A 4 10.33 19.80 23.19
CA VAL A 4 9.84 18.83 22.19
C VAL A 4 10.94 18.55 21.17
N ILE A 5 11.28 17.28 20.99
CA ILE A 5 12.21 16.78 19.97
C ILE A 5 11.42 15.95 18.96
N TYR A 6 11.49 16.30 17.68
CA TYR A 6 10.87 15.54 16.61
C TYR A 6 11.73 14.33 16.25
N ALA A 7 11.22 13.12 16.51
CA ALA A 7 11.88 11.85 16.22
C ALA A 7 11.08 10.99 15.23
N GLY A 8 10.39 11.64 14.29
CA GLY A 8 9.63 10.96 13.22
C GLY A 8 10.54 10.06 12.38
N GLY A 9 10.04 8.90 11.96
CA GLY A 9 10.80 7.97 11.11
C GLY A 9 11.89 7.16 11.81
N ALA A 10 11.99 7.16 13.15
CA ALA A 10 13.00 6.38 13.89
C ALA A 10 12.98 4.85 13.61
N HIS A 11 11.87 4.32 13.08
CA HIS A 11 11.72 2.93 12.68
C HIS A 11 12.28 2.62 11.28
N ILE A 12 12.45 3.66 10.45
CA ILE A 12 12.82 3.53 9.04
C ILE A 12 14.30 3.15 8.94
N LYS A 13 14.57 2.16 8.09
CA LYS A 13 15.92 1.67 7.80
C LYS A 13 16.10 1.59 6.29
N PRO A 14 17.35 1.67 5.78
CA PRO A 14 17.62 1.40 4.37
C PRO A 14 17.09 0.03 3.97
N ALA A 15 16.48 -0.04 2.79
CA ALA A 15 15.96 -1.28 2.24
C ALA A 15 17.07 -2.32 2.06
N LYS A 16 16.75 -3.55 2.41
CA LYS A 16 17.57 -4.74 2.19
C LYS A 16 17.11 -5.44 0.92
N LYS A 17 17.91 -6.41 0.48
CA LYS A 17 17.54 -7.28 -0.64
C LYS A 17 16.32 -8.13 -0.29
N LEU A 18 15.39 -8.26 -1.22
CA LEU A 18 14.23 -9.14 -1.06
C LEU A 18 14.68 -10.62 -1.09
N PRO A 19 13.89 -11.53 -0.47
CA PRO A 19 14.02 -12.97 -0.71
C PRO A 19 13.96 -13.28 -2.21
N LYS A 20 14.73 -14.27 -2.66
CA LYS A 20 14.94 -14.54 -4.09
C LYS A 20 13.63 -14.78 -4.87
N ASP A 21 12.68 -15.49 -4.27
CA ASP A 21 11.38 -15.79 -4.87
C ASP A 21 10.50 -14.54 -5.04
N LEU A 22 10.65 -13.57 -4.14
CA LEU A 22 9.93 -12.30 -4.19
C LEU A 22 10.62 -11.33 -5.16
N GLU A 23 11.96 -11.28 -5.14
CA GLU A 23 12.79 -10.54 -6.08
C GLU A 23 12.47 -10.96 -7.53
N ASP A 24 12.53 -12.27 -7.83
CA ASP A 24 12.25 -12.79 -9.17
C ASP A 24 10.81 -12.49 -9.61
N TRP A 25 9.87 -12.45 -8.66
CA TRP A 25 8.49 -12.07 -8.94
C TRP A 25 8.36 -10.57 -9.25
N VAL A 26 9.00 -9.68 -8.51
CA VAL A 26 8.91 -8.23 -8.79
C VAL A 26 9.69 -7.85 -10.04
N GLU A 27 10.86 -8.46 -10.29
CA GLU A 27 11.66 -8.21 -11.50
C GLU A 27 10.96 -8.71 -12.76
N GLY A 28 10.21 -9.81 -12.69
CA GLY A 28 9.39 -10.30 -13.79
C GLY A 28 8.26 -9.35 -14.24
N SER A 29 8.07 -8.22 -13.56
CA SER A 29 7.17 -7.15 -14.02
C SER A 29 7.72 -6.33 -15.19
N GLY A 30 9.01 -6.49 -15.53
CA GLY A 30 9.62 -5.75 -16.64
C GLY A 30 9.61 -4.25 -16.42
N GLU A 31 9.30 -3.48 -17.45
CA GLU A 31 9.30 -2.01 -17.40
C GLU A 31 8.08 -1.42 -16.69
N ASP A 32 6.97 -2.17 -16.65
CA ASP A 32 5.73 -1.72 -16.02
C ASP A 32 5.87 -1.60 -14.49
N GLY A 33 6.75 -2.42 -13.87
CA GLY A 33 6.99 -2.42 -12.43
C GLY A 33 5.85 -3.07 -11.63
N PHE A 34 5.89 -2.90 -10.31
CA PHE A 34 4.92 -3.50 -9.42
C PHE A 34 4.21 -2.49 -8.50
N ILE A 35 3.02 -2.89 -8.07
CA ILE A 35 2.19 -2.21 -7.08
C ILE A 35 2.19 -3.07 -5.82
N PHE A 36 2.39 -2.43 -4.67
CA PHE A 36 2.22 -3.08 -3.38
C PHE A 36 0.86 -2.67 -2.79
N PHE A 37 0.05 -3.64 -2.40
CA PHE A 37 -1.24 -3.42 -1.73
C PHE A 37 -1.21 -3.99 -0.31
N SER A 38 -1.42 -3.15 0.69
CA SER A 38 -1.47 -3.56 2.11
C SER A 38 -2.37 -2.63 2.92
N LEU A 39 -3.42 -3.18 3.52
CA LEU A 39 -4.30 -2.45 4.44
C LEU A 39 -3.87 -2.59 5.91
N GLY A 40 -2.59 -2.90 6.16
CA GLY A 40 -2.06 -3.07 7.50
C GLY A 40 -2.40 -4.43 8.13
N SER A 41 -2.38 -4.47 9.46
CA SER A 41 -2.64 -5.68 10.27
C SER A 41 -3.98 -5.64 11.02
N ALA A 42 -4.57 -4.44 11.17
CA ALA A 42 -5.82 -4.25 11.93
C ALA A 42 -7.07 -4.66 11.13
N LEU A 43 -6.99 -4.66 9.80
CA LEU A 43 -8.05 -5.18 8.95
C LEU A 43 -7.94 -6.69 8.86
N ASN A 44 -8.94 -7.37 9.43
CA ASN A 44 -9.17 -8.77 9.08
C ASN A 44 -9.80 -8.80 7.67
N PRO A 45 -9.12 -9.38 6.68
CA PRO A 45 -9.64 -9.50 5.32
C PRO A 45 -10.93 -10.32 5.21
N ASP A 46 -11.24 -11.17 6.20
CA ASP A 46 -12.51 -11.90 6.28
C ASP A 46 -13.73 -10.98 6.40
N PHE A 47 -13.52 -9.73 6.83
CA PHE A 47 -14.57 -8.72 6.88
C PHE A 47 -14.74 -7.96 5.57
N LEU A 48 -13.93 -8.21 4.53
CA LEU A 48 -14.15 -7.60 3.22
C LEU A 48 -15.25 -8.36 2.49
N PRO A 49 -16.42 -7.74 2.23
CA PRO A 49 -17.48 -8.41 1.47
C PRO A 49 -16.98 -8.89 0.11
N GLU A 50 -17.42 -10.08 -0.28
CA GLU A 50 -17.04 -10.76 -1.52
C GLU A 50 -17.13 -9.86 -2.77
N LYS A 51 -18.16 -9.00 -2.83
CA LYS A 51 -18.32 -8.01 -3.92
C LYS A 51 -17.10 -7.09 -4.10
N TYR A 52 -16.48 -6.65 -3.01
CA TYR A 52 -15.32 -5.75 -3.09
C TYR A 52 -14.06 -6.53 -3.41
N ARG A 53 -13.93 -7.77 -2.91
CA ARG A 53 -12.84 -8.68 -3.30
C ARG A 53 -12.84 -8.91 -4.81
N GLN A 54 -14.01 -9.18 -5.41
CA GLN A 54 -14.16 -9.38 -6.86
C GLN A 54 -13.82 -8.11 -7.65
N ILE A 55 -14.18 -6.92 -7.15
CA ILE A 55 -13.78 -5.65 -7.75
C ILE A 55 -12.25 -5.50 -7.73
N LEU A 56 -11.60 -5.76 -6.60
CA LEU A 56 -10.13 -5.68 -6.49
C LEU A 56 -9.44 -6.67 -7.44
N VAL A 57 -9.90 -7.91 -7.49
CA VAL A 57 -9.41 -8.93 -8.44
C VAL A 57 -9.53 -8.44 -9.88
N LYS A 58 -10.69 -7.91 -10.27
CA LYS A 58 -10.94 -7.41 -11.62
C LYS A 58 -10.06 -6.21 -11.95
N VAL A 59 -9.94 -5.26 -11.03
CA VAL A 59 -9.11 -4.07 -11.20
C VAL A 59 -7.65 -4.48 -11.33
N PHE A 60 -7.10 -5.24 -10.38
CA PHE A 60 -5.71 -5.67 -10.39
C PHE A 60 -5.38 -6.52 -11.61
N GLY A 61 -6.27 -7.42 -12.01
CA GLY A 61 -6.11 -8.23 -13.21
C GLY A 61 -6.09 -7.44 -14.53
N SER A 62 -6.64 -6.23 -14.53
CA SER A 62 -6.62 -5.35 -15.72
C SER A 62 -5.34 -4.51 -15.85
N LEU A 63 -4.51 -4.48 -14.81
CA LEU A 63 -3.28 -3.68 -14.78
C LEU A 63 -2.14 -4.40 -15.50
N LYS A 64 -1.25 -3.61 -16.11
CA LYS A 64 -0.01 -4.14 -16.71
C LYS A 64 1.03 -4.47 -15.64
N GLN A 65 0.99 -3.75 -14.52
CA GLN A 65 1.84 -3.97 -13.37
C GLN A 65 1.56 -5.32 -12.73
N ARG A 66 2.59 -5.90 -12.11
CA ARG A 66 2.37 -6.95 -11.11
C ARG A 66 1.82 -6.33 -9.83
N VAL A 67 0.90 -7.02 -9.18
CA VAL A 67 0.32 -6.57 -7.90
C VAL A 67 0.71 -7.56 -6.82
N LEU A 68 1.45 -7.08 -5.84
CA LEU A 68 1.76 -7.81 -4.63
C LEU A 68 0.73 -7.43 -3.57
N TRP A 69 -0.13 -8.37 -3.21
CA TRP A 69 -1.27 -8.12 -2.34
C TRP A 69 -1.07 -8.84 -1.01
N LYS A 70 -0.85 -8.07 0.05
CA LYS A 70 -0.81 -8.59 1.42
C LYS A 70 -2.20 -9.09 1.84
N TRP A 71 -2.35 -10.40 2.03
CA TRP A 71 -3.63 -11.02 2.40
C TRP A 71 -3.41 -12.29 3.23
N ASN A 72 -4.40 -12.68 4.03
CA ASN A 72 -4.28 -13.81 4.97
C ASN A 72 -4.31 -15.20 4.30
N ILE A 73 -4.58 -15.28 3.00
CA ILE A 73 -4.61 -16.50 2.20
C ILE A 73 -3.57 -16.39 1.08
N GLU A 74 -3.08 -17.53 0.60
CA GLU A 74 -2.01 -17.58 -0.41
C GLU A 74 -2.54 -17.80 -1.84
N SER A 75 -3.82 -18.18 -1.99
CA SER A 75 -4.46 -18.34 -3.31
C SER A 75 -5.98 -18.12 -3.23
N MET A 76 -6.57 -17.78 -4.37
CA MET A 76 -8.03 -17.73 -4.57
C MET A 76 -8.37 -18.21 -5.99
N PRO A 77 -9.56 -18.78 -6.24
CA PRO A 77 -9.89 -19.41 -7.53
C PRO A 77 -9.82 -18.48 -8.76
N ASP A 78 -10.07 -17.19 -8.56
CA ASP A 78 -10.14 -16.14 -9.58
C ASP A 78 -8.92 -15.22 -9.56
N LEU A 79 -7.80 -15.63 -8.95
CA LEU A 79 -6.60 -14.81 -8.85
C LEU A 79 -5.95 -14.62 -10.24
N PRO A 80 -5.79 -13.37 -10.71
CA PRO A 80 -5.14 -13.10 -12.00
C PRO A 80 -3.65 -13.43 -11.95
N SER A 81 -3.05 -13.77 -13.09
CA SER A 81 -1.64 -14.19 -13.17
C SER A 81 -0.64 -13.08 -12.82
N ASN A 82 -1.01 -11.81 -12.91
CA ASN A 82 -0.17 -10.68 -12.50
C ASN A 82 -0.30 -10.35 -11.00
N VAL A 83 -1.16 -11.06 -10.25
CA VAL A 83 -1.39 -10.82 -8.83
C VAL A 83 -0.80 -11.94 -7.99
N LYS A 84 -0.04 -11.59 -6.94
CA LYS A 84 0.48 -12.55 -5.96
C LYS A 84 -0.02 -12.19 -4.57
N LEU A 85 -0.64 -13.16 -3.90
CA LEU A 85 -1.05 -13.04 -2.51
C LEU A 85 0.06 -13.50 -1.59
N GLN A 86 0.27 -12.79 -0.48
CA GLN A 86 1.22 -13.21 0.53
C GLN A 86 0.84 -12.69 1.91
N LYS A 87 0.94 -13.55 2.93
CA LYS A 87 0.57 -13.19 4.30
C LYS A 87 1.53 -12.21 4.94
N TRP A 88 2.82 -12.43 4.70
CA TRP A 88 3.91 -11.65 5.29
C TRP A 88 4.83 -11.14 4.19
N LEU A 89 5.08 -9.84 4.21
CA LEU A 89 5.86 -9.14 3.21
C LEU A 89 6.82 -8.15 3.89
N PRO A 90 8.07 -8.05 3.42
CA PRO A 90 9.04 -7.09 3.94
C PRO A 90 8.72 -5.69 3.39
N GLN A 91 7.73 -5.01 3.97
CA GLN A 91 7.22 -3.73 3.48
C GLN A 91 8.31 -2.66 3.27
N PRO A 92 9.24 -2.39 4.21
CA PRO A 92 10.30 -1.40 3.98
C PRO A 92 11.18 -1.74 2.78
N ASP A 93 11.49 -3.03 2.60
CA ASP A 93 12.34 -3.49 1.51
C ASP A 93 11.62 -3.39 0.15
N LEU A 94 10.31 -3.66 0.13
CA LEU A 94 9.46 -3.47 -1.05
C LEU A 94 9.32 -1.99 -1.43
N LEU A 95 9.11 -1.11 -0.45
CA LEU A 95 9.00 0.32 -0.67
C LEU A 95 10.31 0.92 -1.19
N GLY A 96 11.46 0.37 -0.78
CA GLY A 96 12.76 0.77 -1.32
C GLY A 96 13.18 0.09 -2.63
N HIS A 97 12.34 -0.77 -3.22
CA HIS A 97 12.70 -1.52 -4.43
C HIS A 97 12.56 -0.66 -5.69
N PRO A 98 13.52 -0.64 -6.63
CA PRO A 98 13.51 0.26 -7.80
C PRO A 98 12.34 0.04 -8.77
N LYS A 99 11.76 -1.18 -8.80
CA LYS A 99 10.58 -1.50 -9.63
C LYS A 99 9.24 -1.07 -9.02
N ILE A 100 9.20 -0.56 -7.78
CA ILE A 100 7.93 -0.13 -7.19
C ILE A 100 7.40 1.10 -7.92
N LYS A 101 6.10 1.11 -8.19
CA LYS A 101 5.41 2.23 -8.84
C LYS A 101 4.39 2.91 -7.95
N LEU A 102 3.76 2.15 -7.06
CA LEU A 102 2.65 2.61 -6.26
C LEU A 102 2.51 1.77 -5.00
N PHE A 103 2.16 2.43 -3.90
CA PHE A 103 1.73 1.78 -2.68
C PHE A 103 0.25 2.08 -2.40
N ILE A 104 -0.60 1.06 -2.45
CA ILE A 104 -2.00 1.16 -2.06
C ILE A 104 -2.11 0.75 -0.60
N THR A 105 -2.50 1.69 0.26
CA THR A 105 -2.44 1.52 1.71
C THR A 105 -3.68 2.04 2.41
N HIS A 106 -3.95 1.50 3.60
CA HIS A 106 -4.93 2.08 4.52
C HIS A 106 -4.54 3.47 5.06
N GLY A 107 -3.31 3.98 4.84
CA GLY A 107 -2.90 5.31 5.29
C GLY A 107 -2.45 5.39 6.75
N GLY A 108 -2.03 4.28 7.36
CA GLY A 108 -1.43 4.31 8.70
C GLY A 108 -0.14 5.13 8.75
N LEU A 109 0.09 5.86 9.85
CA LEU A 109 1.17 6.83 10.00
C LEU A 109 2.57 6.30 9.67
N LEU A 110 2.91 5.08 10.14
CA LEU A 110 4.22 4.50 9.85
C LEU A 110 4.36 4.15 8.36
N SER A 111 3.29 3.65 7.76
CA SER A 111 3.27 3.30 6.33
C SER A 111 3.37 4.53 5.43
N THR A 112 2.76 5.66 5.83
CA THR A 112 2.92 6.92 5.09
C THR A 112 4.35 7.44 5.24
N MET A 113 4.94 7.43 6.44
CA MET A 113 6.35 7.81 6.65
C MET A 113 7.33 6.99 5.82
N GLU A 114 7.18 5.66 5.78
CA GLU A 114 8.02 4.78 4.96
C GLU A 114 7.87 5.08 3.46
N SER A 115 6.64 5.33 3.00
CA SER A 115 6.36 5.68 1.61
C SER A 115 7.01 7.01 1.21
N THR A 116 6.87 8.03 2.05
CA THR A 116 7.50 9.34 1.85
C THR A 116 9.02 9.20 1.82
N TYR A 117 9.60 8.44 2.75
CA TYR A 117 11.05 8.21 2.81
C TYR A 117 11.61 7.59 1.52
N HIS A 118 10.88 6.62 0.95
CA HIS A 118 11.29 5.95 -0.29
C HIS A 118 10.81 6.67 -1.56
N GLY A 119 10.08 7.78 -1.46
CA GLY A 119 9.57 8.52 -2.61
C GLY A 119 8.51 7.75 -3.41
N VAL A 120 7.74 6.87 -2.75
CA VAL A 120 6.71 6.06 -3.39
C VAL A 120 5.35 6.76 -3.27
N PRO A 121 4.64 7.02 -4.38
CA PRO A 121 3.32 7.62 -4.33
C PRO A 121 2.29 6.64 -3.76
N VAL A 122 1.22 7.18 -3.18
CA VAL A 122 0.18 6.35 -2.51
C VAL A 122 -1.23 6.55 -3.04
N ILE A 123 -2.00 5.47 -3.04
CA ILE A 123 -3.46 5.50 -3.04
C ILE A 123 -3.95 5.03 -1.67
N GLY A 124 -4.68 5.90 -0.99
CA GLY A 124 -5.24 5.66 0.32
C GLY A 124 -6.62 5.03 0.26
N MET A 125 -6.80 3.97 1.05
CA MET A 125 -8.09 3.38 1.37
C MET A 125 -8.28 3.39 2.90
N PRO A 126 -8.53 4.56 3.52
CA PRO A 126 -8.73 4.65 4.95
C PRO A 126 -9.87 3.74 5.40
N VAL A 127 -9.70 3.15 6.58
CA VAL A 127 -10.71 2.27 7.20
C VAL A 127 -11.05 2.73 8.60
N MET A 128 -10.08 3.16 9.40
CA MET A 128 -10.33 3.56 10.79
C MET A 128 -9.26 4.49 11.35
N ALA A 129 -9.54 5.04 12.55
CA ALA A 129 -8.62 5.86 13.32
C ALA A 129 -8.17 7.13 12.58
N ASP A 130 -6.87 7.43 12.61
CA ASP A 130 -6.22 8.62 12.05
C ASP A 130 -5.92 8.52 10.55
N GLN A 131 -6.27 7.40 9.92
CA GLN A 131 -5.95 7.10 8.52
C GLN A 131 -6.49 8.12 7.53
N GLU A 132 -7.70 8.64 7.75
CA GLU A 132 -8.27 9.70 6.90
C GLU A 132 -7.45 10.98 7.00
N THR A 133 -7.12 11.41 8.21
CA THR A 133 -6.30 12.61 8.45
C THR A 133 -4.92 12.47 7.82
N ASN A 134 -4.27 11.30 7.97
CA ASN A 134 -2.98 11.03 7.34
C ASN A 134 -3.07 11.12 5.81
N MET A 135 -4.16 10.60 5.21
CA MET A 135 -4.37 10.67 3.77
C MET A 135 -4.76 12.07 3.25
N LEU A 136 -5.30 12.94 4.10
CA LEU A 136 -5.49 14.35 3.77
C LEU A 136 -4.14 15.09 3.72
N GLU A 137 -3.23 14.79 4.66
CA GLU A 137 -1.87 15.35 4.63
C GLU A 137 -1.14 14.93 3.35
N VAL A 138 -1.13 13.62 3.06
CA VAL A 138 -0.58 13.03 1.83
C VAL A 138 -1.08 13.74 0.57
N GLN A 139 -2.38 14.03 0.51
CA GLN A 139 -3.00 14.74 -0.62
C GLN A 139 -2.53 16.19 -0.69
N SER A 140 -2.50 16.88 0.46
CA SER A 140 -2.06 18.27 0.53
C SER A 140 -0.58 18.45 0.14
N GLU A 141 0.24 17.44 0.44
CA GLU A 141 1.66 17.38 0.06
C GLU A 141 1.87 16.94 -1.41
N GLY A 142 0.82 16.46 -2.09
CA GLY A 142 0.83 16.23 -3.54
C GLY A 142 1.43 14.90 -4.02
N TRP A 143 1.71 13.95 -3.13
CA TRP A 143 2.32 12.66 -3.49
C TRP A 143 1.37 11.46 -3.37
N GLY A 144 0.08 11.69 -3.11
CA GLY A 144 -0.92 10.63 -3.13
C GLY A 144 -2.36 11.12 -3.20
N ARG A 145 -3.29 10.16 -3.27
CA ARG A 145 -4.74 10.40 -3.26
C ARG A 145 -5.44 9.43 -2.33
N GLY A 146 -6.36 9.89 -1.49
CA GLY A 146 -7.28 9.02 -0.75
C GLY A 146 -8.63 8.97 -1.45
N ASN A 147 -9.36 7.87 -1.29
CA ASN A 147 -10.77 7.83 -1.69
C ASN A 147 -11.58 8.75 -0.76
N GLU A 148 -12.38 9.65 -1.33
CA GLU A 148 -13.50 10.27 -0.61
C GLU A 148 -14.51 9.16 -0.31
N VAL A 149 -14.71 8.83 0.96
CA VAL A 149 -15.94 8.12 1.34
C VAL A 149 -17.04 9.17 1.27
N GLU A 150 -17.96 9.04 0.29
CA GLU A 150 -19.19 9.83 0.22
C GLU A 150 -19.93 9.68 1.56
N GLY A 151 -19.75 10.66 2.45
CA GLY A 151 -20.27 10.61 3.82
C GLY A 151 -19.67 11.66 4.76
N THR A 152 -18.43 12.10 4.53
CA THR A 152 -17.83 13.22 5.27
C THR A 152 -17.84 14.46 4.39
N GLY A 153 -18.84 15.32 4.59
CA GLY A 153 -19.13 16.51 3.78
C GLY A 153 -18.06 17.61 3.80
N ARG A 154 -16.83 17.33 3.37
CA ARG A 154 -15.81 18.34 3.08
C ARG A 154 -15.27 18.11 1.68
N LYS A 155 -15.99 18.67 0.71
CA LYS A 155 -15.39 19.03 -0.59
C LYS A 155 -14.38 20.14 -0.32
N CYS A 156 -13.09 19.85 -0.45
CA CYS A 156 -12.11 20.91 -0.63
C CYS A 156 -12.18 21.37 -2.09
N LEU A 157 -12.55 22.64 -2.26
CA LEU A 157 -12.54 23.38 -3.51
C LEU A 157 -11.12 23.67 -3.99
#